data_AF-A0A847AJX9-F1
#
_entry.id   AF-A0A847AJX9-F1
#
_cell.length_a   1.000
_cell.length_b   1.000
_cell.length_c   1.000
_cell.angle_alpha   90.00
_cell.angle_beta   90.00
_cell.angle_gamma   90.00
#
_symmetry.space_group_name_H-M   'P 1'
#
loop_
_entity.id
_entity.type
_entity.pdbx_description
1 polymer ?
#
loop_
_entity_poly.entity_id
_entity_poly.type
_entity_poly.pdbx_seq_one_letter_code
_entity_poly.pdbx_strand_id
1 'polypeptide(L)'
;FFKTEQVYGVAYSELSPALLHAAAIDQEISRVMLVKPYSSYRSIVVNRFYNPLFVHSLVPGALKKYDLPDLAVTLAPGKLVLAGVTDCNGKYEDTENIEKDIEIIKNGFRKLNSSGNLQIIPVEAVDNPADLFPEWLK
;
A
#
# COMPACT_ATOMS: atom_id res chain seq x y z
N PHE A 1 30.41 -13.85 3.03
CA PHE A 1 29.25 -13.12 2.54
C PHE A 1 28.01 -13.80 3.09
N PHE A 2 27.29 -13.15 4.02
CA PHE A 2 25.99 -13.65 4.44
C PHE A 2 25.06 -13.59 3.23
N LYS A 3 24.50 -14.73 2.83
CA LYS A 3 23.42 -14.77 1.86
C LYS A 3 22.23 -14.14 2.57
N THR A 4 21.82 -12.94 2.17
CA THR A 4 20.66 -12.29 2.78
C THR A 4 19.46 -13.21 2.59
N GLU A 5 19.01 -13.78 3.70
CA GLU A 5 17.65 -14.30 3.81
C GLU A 5 16.70 -13.14 3.51
N GLN A 6 15.63 -13.42 2.78
CA GLN A 6 14.78 -12.42 2.11
C GLN A 6 14.39 -11.26 3.05
N VAL A 7 14.53 -10.02 2.58
CA VAL A 7 14.11 -8.83 3.34
C VAL A 7 12.62 -8.59 3.11
N TYR A 8 11.85 -8.54 4.20
CA TYR A 8 10.42 -8.26 4.20
C TYR A 8 10.15 -6.93 4.90
N GLY A 9 9.20 -6.16 4.36
CA GLY A 9 8.78 -4.89 4.91
C GLY A 9 7.32 -4.93 5.38
N VAL A 10 7.06 -4.41 6.57
CA VAL A 10 5.71 -4.14 7.06
C VAL A 10 5.58 -2.69 7.51
N ALA A 11 4.49 -2.03 7.13
CA ALA A 11 4.20 -0.68 7.58
C ALA A 11 2.71 -0.51 7.87
N TYR A 12 2.43 0.34 8.86
CA TYR A 12 1.08 0.65 9.32
C TYR A 12 0.72 2.08 8.92
N SER A 13 -0.51 2.27 8.44
CA SER A 13 -1.16 3.58 8.36
C SER A 13 -0.29 4.63 7.67
N GLU A 14 0.15 5.66 8.39
CA GLU A 14 0.92 6.80 7.89
C GLU A 14 2.32 6.43 7.39
N LEU A 15 2.86 5.29 7.82
CA LEU A 15 4.18 4.80 7.37
C LEU A 15 4.11 4.02 6.06
N SER A 16 2.91 3.64 5.60
CA SER A 16 2.74 2.84 4.38
C SER A 16 3.34 3.50 3.13
N PRO A 17 3.19 4.81 2.88
CA PRO A 17 3.88 5.47 1.78
C PRO A 17 5.41 5.40 1.90
N ALA A 18 5.98 5.54 3.09
CA ALA A 18 7.43 5.48 3.27
C ALA A 18 7.97 4.11 2.85
N LEU A 19 7.30 3.02 3.27
CA LEU A 19 7.67 1.67 2.85
C LEU A 19 7.43 1.43 1.35
N LEU A 20 6.35 1.95 0.77
CA LEU A 20 6.12 1.88 -0.67
C LEU A 20 7.27 2.50 -1.46
N HIS A 21 7.73 3.69 -1.07
CA HIS A 21 8.86 4.34 -1.72
C HIS A 21 10.15 3.54 -1.53
N ALA A 22 10.41 3.03 -0.33
CA ALA A 22 11.59 2.20 -0.06
C ALA A 22 11.60 0.95 -0.95
N ALA A 23 10.48 0.22 -1.03
CA ALA A 23 10.38 -1.01 -1.84
C ALA A 23 10.35 -0.74 -3.35
N ALA A 24 9.89 0.44 -3.79
CA ALA A 24 9.96 0.84 -5.19
C ALA A 24 11.39 1.18 -5.64
N ILE A 25 12.25 1.64 -4.71
CA ILE A 25 13.64 2.04 -4.98
C ILE A 25 14.59 0.85 -4.78
N ASP A 26 14.40 0.08 -3.71
CA ASP A 26 15.25 -1.02 -3.29
C ASP A 26 14.53 -2.37 -3.43
N GLN A 27 14.92 -3.11 -4.47
CA GLN A 27 14.34 -4.42 -4.79
C GLN A 27 14.79 -5.54 -3.86
N GLU A 28 15.71 -5.30 -2.91
CA GLU A 28 16.01 -6.28 -1.86
C GLU A 28 14.79 -6.49 -0.94
N ILE A 29 13.90 -5.49 -0.81
CA ILE A 29 12.61 -5.62 -0.12
C ILE A 29 11.64 -6.42 -1.00
N SER A 30 11.73 -7.74 -0.88
CA SER A 30 11.06 -8.70 -1.75
C SER A 30 9.58 -8.97 -1.44
N ARG A 31 9.12 -8.61 -0.23
CA ARG A 31 7.73 -8.80 0.22
C ARG A 31 7.30 -7.63 1.09
N VAL A 32 6.18 -7.02 0.75
CA VAL A 32 5.65 -5.83 1.42
C VAL A 32 4.24 -6.11 1.94
N MET A 33 3.97 -5.73 3.19
CA MET A 33 2.62 -5.68 3.75
C MET A 33 2.34 -4.27 4.26
N LEU A 34 1.24 -3.70 3.81
CA LEU A 34 0.74 -2.41 4.25
C LEU A 34 -0.57 -2.64 4.99
N VAL A 35 -0.59 -2.29 6.27
CA VAL A 35 -1.75 -2.45 7.14
C VAL A 35 -2.43 -1.10 7.33
N LYS A 36 -3.72 -1.04 7.02
CA LYS A 36 -4.53 0.17 7.01
C LYS A 36 -3.90 1.35 6.24
N PRO A 37 -3.30 1.13 5.04
CA PRO A 37 -2.77 2.24 4.25
C PRO A 37 -3.92 3.14 3.78
N TYR A 38 -3.70 4.44 3.66
CA TYR A 38 -4.63 5.28 2.89
C TYR A 38 -4.40 5.05 1.39
N SER A 39 -5.48 5.05 0.61
CA SER A 39 -5.48 4.55 -0.76
C SER A 39 -4.62 5.37 -1.73
N SER A 40 -4.51 6.67 -1.49
CA SER A 40 -4.01 7.62 -2.49
C SER A 40 -3.70 9.00 -1.89
N TYR A 41 -2.71 9.70 -2.44
CA TYR A 41 -2.48 11.12 -2.21
C TYR A 41 -3.61 12.00 -2.74
N ARG A 42 -4.29 11.61 -3.84
CA ARG A 42 -5.50 12.30 -4.33
C ARG A 42 -6.55 12.39 -3.23
N SER A 43 -6.76 11.31 -2.45
CA SER A 43 -7.75 11.30 -1.36
C SER A 43 -7.55 12.49 -0.40
N ILE A 44 -6.30 12.86 -0.09
CA ILE A 44 -6.00 14.01 0.79
C ILE A 44 -6.30 15.35 0.10
N VAL A 45 -6.05 15.46 -1.20
CA VAL A 45 -6.21 16.73 -1.93
C VAL A 45 -7.67 17.05 -2.23
N VAL A 46 -8.49 16.04 -2.51
CA VAL A 46 -9.92 16.24 -2.87
C VAL A 46 -10.81 16.39 -1.64
N ASN A 47 -10.30 16.05 -0.45
CA ASN A 47 -11.03 16.18 0.80
C ASN A 47 -10.58 17.42 1.57
N ARG A 48 -11.55 18.28 1.93
CA ARG A 48 -11.29 19.48 2.76
C ARG A 48 -10.73 19.12 4.14
N PHE A 49 -11.20 18.01 4.70
CA PHE A 49 -10.76 17.47 5.98
C PHE A 49 -10.11 16.12 5.75
N TYR A 50 -8.94 15.95 6.33
CA TYR A 50 -8.14 14.73 6.29
C TYR A 50 -7.48 14.54 7.65
N ASN A 51 -7.03 13.32 7.95
CA ASN A 51 -6.28 13.04 9.16
C ASN A 51 -4.89 13.71 9.09
N PRO A 52 -4.56 14.69 9.95
CA PRO A 52 -3.28 15.40 9.89
C PRO A 52 -2.05 14.50 10.07
N LEU A 53 -2.20 13.32 10.68
CA LEU A 53 -1.12 12.35 10.82
C LEU A 53 -0.55 11.91 9.46
N PHE A 54 -1.36 11.91 8.39
CA PHE A 54 -0.91 11.50 7.06
C PHE A 54 -0.05 12.54 6.36
N VAL A 55 0.01 13.79 6.86
CA VAL A 55 0.85 14.85 6.29
C VAL A 55 2.34 14.47 6.32
N HIS A 56 2.75 13.69 7.32
CA HIS A 56 4.15 13.30 7.52
C HIS A 56 4.72 12.40 6.42
N SER A 57 3.86 11.77 5.61
CA SER A 57 4.26 10.87 4.52
C SER A 57 3.91 11.37 3.13
N LEU A 58 3.55 12.66 3.01
CA LEU A 58 3.30 13.32 1.73
C LEU A 58 4.59 13.75 1.05
N VAL A 59 4.62 13.57 -0.26
CA VAL A 59 5.69 14.07 -1.13
C VAL A 59 5.17 15.29 -1.89
N PRO A 60 5.72 16.50 -1.65
CA PRO A 60 5.29 17.71 -2.33
C PRO A 60 5.34 17.57 -3.85
N GLY A 61 4.21 17.82 -4.51
CA GLY A 61 4.10 17.75 -5.97
C GLY A 61 4.04 16.35 -6.57
N ALA A 62 3.96 15.28 -5.75
CA ALA A 62 3.86 13.90 -6.22
C ALA A 62 2.78 13.70 -7.28
N LEU A 63 1.56 14.20 -7.05
CA LEU A 63 0.43 14.07 -7.98
C LEU A 63 0.64 14.68 -9.37
N LYS A 64 1.69 15.48 -9.58
CA LYS A 64 2.09 15.93 -10.93
C LYS A 64 2.84 14.85 -11.72
N LYS A 65 3.20 13.75 -11.08
CA LYS A 65 4.07 12.68 -11.59
C LYS A 65 3.52 11.28 -11.31
N TYR A 66 3.00 11.02 -10.12
CA TYR A 66 2.45 9.74 -9.69
C TYR A 66 1.53 9.89 -8.47
N ASP A 67 0.72 8.86 -8.23
CA ASP A 67 0.00 8.62 -6.98
C ASP A 67 0.44 7.30 -6.32
N LEU A 68 0.00 7.02 -5.09
CA LEU A 68 0.34 5.80 -4.35
C LEU A 68 -0.08 4.50 -5.09
N PRO A 69 -1.24 4.44 -5.77
CA PRO A 69 -1.57 3.28 -6.60
C PRO A 69 -0.58 3.04 -7.74
N ASP A 70 -0.11 4.11 -8.39
CA ASP A 70 0.89 4.00 -9.45
C ASP A 70 2.21 3.46 -8.90
N LEU A 71 2.63 3.96 -7.72
CA LEU A 71 3.83 3.50 -7.03
C LEU A 71 3.69 2.05 -6.56
N ALA A 72 2.52 1.64 -6.06
CA ALA A 72 2.28 0.27 -5.65
C ALA A 72 2.43 -0.73 -6.81
N VAL A 73 2.06 -0.33 -8.04
CA VAL A 73 2.25 -1.15 -9.25
C VAL A 73 3.73 -1.40 -9.54
N THR A 74 4.64 -0.47 -9.21
CA THR A 74 6.07 -0.65 -9.48
C THR A 74 6.72 -1.74 -8.64
N LEU A 75 6.05 -2.22 -7.59
CA LEU A 75 6.54 -3.34 -6.79
C LEU A 75 6.43 -4.68 -7.53
N ALA A 76 5.61 -4.80 -8.57
CA ALA A 76 5.53 -6.03 -9.35
C ALA A 76 6.88 -6.32 -10.05
N PRO A 77 7.35 -7.59 -10.08
CA PRO A 77 6.65 -8.81 -9.69
C PRO A 77 6.77 -9.18 -8.19
N GLY A 78 7.31 -8.31 -7.33
CA GLY A 78 7.38 -8.53 -5.88
C GLY A 78 6.00 -8.73 -5.23
N LYS A 79 6.00 -9.31 -4.02
CA LYS A 79 4.76 -9.61 -3.29
C LYS A 79 4.26 -8.39 -2.52
N LEU A 80 3.00 -8.02 -2.71
CA LEU A 80 2.35 -6.90 -2.04
C LEU A 80 1.04 -7.36 -1.39
N VAL A 81 0.90 -7.09 -0.10
CA VAL A 81 -0.36 -7.23 0.65
C VAL A 81 -0.87 -5.84 1.05
N LEU A 82 -2.10 -5.53 0.69
CA LEU A 82 -2.83 -4.36 1.15
C LEU A 82 -3.95 -4.84 2.08
N ALA A 83 -3.83 -4.57 3.37
CA ALA A 83 -4.78 -5.04 4.36
C ALA A 83 -5.57 -3.87 4.95
N GLY A 84 -6.88 -3.84 4.69
CA GLY A 84 -7.80 -2.84 5.24
C GLY A 84 -7.52 -1.43 4.74
N VAL A 85 -7.35 -1.25 3.42
CA VAL A 85 -7.13 0.06 2.79
C VAL A 85 -8.19 1.07 3.25
N THR A 86 -7.78 2.32 3.47
CA THR A 86 -8.61 3.40 4.00
C THR A 86 -8.58 4.64 3.10
N ASP A 87 -9.43 5.62 3.38
CA ASP A 87 -9.37 6.97 2.84
C ASP A 87 -8.38 7.87 3.62
N CYS A 88 -8.31 9.15 3.25
CA CYS A 88 -7.49 10.15 3.93
C CYS A 88 -7.86 10.44 5.40
N ASN A 89 -8.96 9.90 5.92
CA ASN A 89 -9.35 9.99 7.32
C ASN A 89 -8.97 8.72 8.11
N GLY A 90 -8.36 7.74 7.46
CA GLY A 90 -8.03 6.45 8.08
C GLY A 90 -9.26 5.57 8.26
N LYS A 91 -10.30 5.77 7.44
CA LYS A 91 -11.55 5.03 7.50
C LYS A 91 -11.88 4.36 6.16
N TYR A 92 -12.82 3.42 6.20
CA TYR A 92 -13.39 2.82 5.00
C TYR A 92 -14.77 3.44 4.72
N GLU A 93 -14.82 4.76 4.52
CA GLU A 93 -16.06 5.51 4.26
C GLU A 93 -16.18 5.93 2.79
N ASP A 94 -15.10 6.37 2.15
CA ASP A 94 -15.06 6.72 0.71
C ASP A 94 -14.84 5.48 -0.20
N THR A 95 -15.70 4.48 -0.05
CA THR A 95 -15.51 3.14 -0.64
C THR A 95 -15.38 3.16 -2.16
N GLU A 96 -16.15 3.98 -2.86
CA GLU A 96 -16.09 4.08 -4.32
C GLU A 96 -14.69 4.51 -4.80
N ASN A 97 -14.10 5.51 -4.15
CA ASN A 97 -12.78 6.00 -4.52
C ASN A 97 -11.67 5.06 -4.08
N ILE A 98 -11.80 4.43 -2.91
CA ILE A 98 -10.87 3.39 -2.44
C ILE A 98 -10.85 2.21 -3.43
N GLU A 99 -12.02 1.75 -3.87
CA GLU A 99 -12.14 0.66 -4.84
C GLU A 99 -11.50 1.03 -6.19
N LYS A 100 -11.72 2.25 -6.69
CA LYS A 100 -11.06 2.74 -7.91
C LYS A 100 -9.54 2.74 -7.77
N ASP A 101 -9.01 3.17 -6.63
CA ASP A 101 -7.57 3.23 -6.37
C ASP A 101 -6.97 1.82 -6.30
N ILE A 102 -7.64 0.88 -5.62
CA ILE A 102 -7.24 -0.54 -5.59
C ILE A 102 -7.29 -1.16 -6.99
N GLU A 103 -8.27 -0.81 -7.80
CA GLU A 103 -8.45 -1.34 -9.15
C GLU A 103 -7.30 -0.94 -10.09
N ILE A 104 -6.71 0.25 -9.91
CA ILE A 104 -5.47 0.65 -10.61
C ILE A 104 -4.35 -0.35 -10.31
N ILE A 105 -4.17 -0.72 -9.04
CA ILE A 105 -3.12 -1.66 -8.59
C ILE A 105 -3.36 -3.06 -9.16
N LYS A 106 -4.60 -3.57 -9.05
CA LYS A 106 -4.99 -4.87 -9.63
C LYS A 106 -4.73 -4.93 -11.12
N ASN A 107 -5.11 -3.88 -11.85
CA ASN A 107 -4.91 -3.80 -13.30
C ASN A 107 -3.43 -3.75 -13.67
N GLY A 108 -2.61 -3.03 -12.91
CA GLY A 108 -1.17 -2.98 -13.08
C GLY A 108 -0.51 -4.35 -12.89
N PHE A 109 -0.78 -5.03 -11.77
CA PHE A 109 -0.27 -6.38 -11.50
C PHE A 109 -0.72 -7.39 -12.57
N ARG A 110 -1.99 -7.31 -13.02
CA ARG A 110 -2.50 -8.15 -14.10
C ARG A 110 -1.76 -7.93 -15.42
N LYS A 111 -1.55 -6.66 -15.82
CA LYS A 111 -0.82 -6.30 -17.04
C LYS A 111 0.63 -6.81 -17.03
N LEU A 112 1.22 -6.91 -15.84
CA LEU A 112 2.58 -7.42 -15.61
C LEU A 112 2.61 -8.95 -15.33
N ASN A 113 1.52 -9.67 -15.58
CA ASN A 113 1.39 -11.12 -15.34
C ASN A 113 1.76 -11.56 -13.91
N SER A 114 1.53 -10.67 -12.93
CA SER A 114 1.96 -10.84 -11.54
C SER A 114 0.77 -10.88 -10.56
N SER A 115 -0.46 -11.10 -11.04
CA SER A 115 -1.68 -11.07 -10.20
C SER A 115 -1.60 -11.97 -8.95
N GLY A 116 -0.89 -13.10 -9.01
CA GLY A 116 -0.70 -14.01 -7.88
C GLY A 116 0.17 -13.45 -6.75
N ASN A 117 0.84 -12.31 -6.97
CA ASN A 117 1.71 -11.65 -6.00
C ASN A 117 1.03 -10.45 -5.32
N LEU A 118 -0.22 -10.15 -5.67
CA LEU A 118 -1.03 -9.11 -5.01
C LEU A 118 -2.13 -9.75 -4.17
N GLN A 119 -2.22 -9.38 -2.90
CA GLN A 119 -3.32 -9.76 -2.02
C GLN A 119 -4.00 -8.50 -1.46
N ILE A 120 -5.32 -8.46 -1.55
CA ILE A 120 -6.16 -7.41 -0.95
C ILE A 120 -6.98 -8.05 0.15
N ILE A 121 -6.80 -7.60 1.39
CA ILE A 121 -7.53 -8.08 2.56
C ILE A 121 -8.56 -7.01 2.95
N PRO A 122 -9.87 -7.34 3.00
CA PRO A 122 -10.93 -6.40 3.38
C PRO A 122 -10.72 -5.83 4.80
N VAL A 123 -11.26 -4.64 5.06
CA VAL A 123 -11.07 -3.95 6.35
C VAL A 123 -11.65 -4.72 7.53
N GLU A 124 -12.74 -5.45 7.29
CA GLU A 124 -13.44 -6.28 8.29
C GLU A 124 -12.61 -7.48 8.73
N ALA A 125 -11.62 -7.88 7.94
CA ALA A 125 -10.69 -8.96 8.27
C ALA A 125 -9.42 -8.47 8.98
N VAL A 126 -9.33 -7.18 9.33
CA VAL A 126 -8.16 -6.54 9.96
C VAL A 126 -8.52 -6.00 11.35
N ASP A 127 -9.13 -6.87 12.17
CA ASP A 127 -9.41 -6.58 13.58
C ASP A 127 -8.12 -6.49 14.39
N ASN A 128 -7.27 -7.54 14.29
CA ASN A 128 -5.94 -7.56 14.87
C ASN A 128 -4.88 -7.83 13.78
N PRO A 129 -4.06 -6.82 13.42
CA PRO A 129 -3.00 -6.98 12.44
C PRO A 129 -2.00 -8.10 12.73
N ALA A 130 -1.84 -8.49 14.00
CA ALA A 130 -0.98 -9.61 14.40
C ALA A 130 -1.40 -10.93 13.72
N ASP A 131 -2.69 -11.07 13.39
CA ASP A 131 -3.26 -12.30 12.82
C ASP A 131 -2.87 -12.48 11.34
N LEU A 132 -2.40 -11.42 10.68
CA LEU A 132 -1.97 -11.46 9.27
C LEU A 132 -0.56 -12.04 9.10
N PHE A 133 0.30 -11.92 10.11
CA PHE A 133 1.71 -12.30 10.01
C PHE A 133 1.96 -13.80 9.79
N PRO A 134 1.26 -14.74 10.48
CA PRO A 134 1.53 -16.16 10.33
C PRO A 134 1.30 -16.69 8.90
N GLU A 135 0.33 -16.12 8.18
CA GLU A 135 0.10 -16.45 6.77
C GLU A 135 1.10 -15.72 5.88
N TRP A 136 1.33 -14.43 6.14
CA TRP A 136 2.19 -13.59 5.31
C TRP A 136 3.67 -13.97 5.33
N LEU A 137 4.18 -14.52 6.45
CA LEU A 137 5.58 -14.96 6.58
C LEU A 137 5.89 -16.28 5.87
N LYS A 138 4.86 -17.05 5.47
CA LYS A 138 5.02 -18.27 4.67
C LYS A 138 5.34 -17.96 3.20
#